data_AF-A0A953RF63-F1
#
_entry.id   AF-A0A953RF63-F1
#
_cell.length_a   1.000
_cell.length_b   1.000
_cell.length_c   1.000
_cell.angle_alpha   90.00
_cell.angle_beta   90.00
_cell.angle_gamma   90.00
#
_symmetry.space_group_name_H-M   'P 1'
#
loop_
_entity.id
_entity.type
_entity.pdbx_description
1 polymer ?
#
loop_
_entity_poly.entity_id
_entity_poly.type
_entity_poly.pdbx_seq_one_letter_code
_entity_poly.pdbx_strand_id
1 'polypeptide(L)'
;MNITLKPELEKIVQQKVARGEYDTADDFVGEAVERLIDEEQEDDAHLDEIRNRIDAAEAEIDRGEYIEYDEDTIHELAKDVHDRGRKNSPARAFGGKAEDG
;
A
#
# COMPACT_ATOMS: atom_id res chain seq x y z
N MET A 1 -23.43 -17.39 -13.51
CA MET A 1 -22.23 -17.62 -14.36
C MET A 1 -21.67 -18.98 -13.99
N ASN A 2 -21.20 -19.80 -14.93
CA ASN A 2 -20.58 -21.08 -14.59
C ASN A 2 -19.05 -20.94 -14.60
N ILE A 3 -18.41 -21.30 -13.50
CA ILE A 3 -16.95 -21.31 -13.35
C ILE A 3 -16.55 -22.75 -13.00
N THR A 4 -15.55 -23.28 -13.69
CA THR A 4 -15.00 -24.59 -13.37
C THR A 4 -13.77 -24.42 -12.50
N LEU A 5 -13.84 -24.89 -11.26
CA LEU A 5 -12.70 -24.88 -10.34
C LEU A 5 -11.84 -26.12 -10.52
N LYS A 6 -10.56 -26.02 -10.14
CA LYS A 6 -9.72 -27.20 -9.97
C LYS A 6 -10.30 -28.07 -8.83
N PRO A 7 -10.22 -29.41 -8.91
CA PRO A 7 -10.80 -30.30 -7.90
C PRO A 7 -10.30 -30.01 -6.46
N GLU A 8 -9.08 -29.54 -6.31
CA GLU A 8 -8.48 -29.18 -5.02
C GLU A 8 -9.15 -27.94 -4.43
N LEU A 9 -9.45 -26.94 -5.26
CA LEU A 9 -10.15 -25.72 -4.83
C LEU A 9 -11.61 -26.02 -4.51
N GLU A 10 -12.28 -26.83 -5.33
CA GLU A 10 -13.66 -27.25 -5.07
C GLU A 10 -13.80 -27.92 -3.69
N LYS A 11 -12.85 -28.78 -3.31
CA LYS A 11 -12.81 -29.38 -1.96
C LYS A 11 -12.70 -28.34 -0.86
N ILE A 12 -11.89 -27.30 -1.06
CA ILE A 12 -11.73 -26.21 -0.08
C ILE A 12 -13.04 -25.43 0.06
N VAL A 13 -13.67 -25.06 -1.06
CA VAL A 13 -14.96 -24.36 -1.07
C VAL A 13 -16.01 -25.18 -0.32
N GLN A 14 -16.14 -26.47 -0.66
CA GLN A 14 -17.09 -27.37 -0.01
C GLN A 14 -16.82 -27.51 1.49
N GLN A 15 -15.55 -27.57 1.92
CA GLN A 15 -15.21 -27.62 3.35
C GLN A 15 -15.57 -26.33 4.09
N LYS A 16 -15.34 -25.17 3.49
CA LYS A 16 -15.67 -23.85 4.07
C LYS A 16 -17.18 -23.71 4.29
N VAL A 17 -17.97 -24.08 3.30
CA VAL A 17 -19.44 -24.09 3.41
C VAL A 17 -19.92 -25.14 4.43
N ALA A 18 -19.36 -26.36 4.41
CA ALA A 18 -19.75 -27.41 5.35
C ALA A 18 -19.45 -27.06 6.83
N ARG A 19 -18.46 -26.20 7.07
CA ARG A 19 -18.14 -25.67 8.40
C ARG A 19 -19.03 -24.49 8.82
N GLY A 20 -19.87 -23.99 7.91
CA GLY A 20 -20.69 -22.81 8.12
C GLY A 20 -19.89 -21.50 8.16
N GLU A 21 -18.67 -21.49 7.60
CA GLU A 21 -17.89 -20.25 7.45
C GLU A 21 -18.50 -19.36 6.35
N TYR A 22 -19.21 -19.97 5.41
CA TYR A 22 -19.95 -19.31 4.32
C TYR A 22 -21.27 -20.01 4.08
N ASP A 23 -22.30 -19.26 3.72
CA ASP A 23 -23.65 -19.79 3.47
C ASP A 23 -23.70 -20.60 2.16
N THR A 24 -23.03 -20.11 1.11
CA THR A 24 -22.94 -20.79 -0.18
C THR A 24 -21.53 -20.76 -0.77
N ALA A 25 -21.30 -21.62 -1.76
CA ALA A 25 -20.07 -21.61 -2.54
C ALA A 25 -19.89 -20.29 -3.31
N ASP A 26 -20.99 -19.71 -3.79
CA ASP A 26 -20.98 -18.46 -4.54
C ASP A 26 -20.58 -17.29 -3.65
N ASP A 27 -20.98 -17.27 -2.38
CA ASP A 27 -20.58 -16.22 -1.43
C ASP A 27 -19.06 -16.23 -1.19
N PHE A 28 -18.49 -17.41 -0.94
CA PHE A 28 -17.05 -17.54 -0.73
C PHE A 28 -16.24 -17.17 -1.99
N VAL A 29 -16.68 -17.64 -3.16
CA VAL A 29 -15.99 -17.34 -4.42
C VAL A 29 -16.14 -15.86 -4.77
N GLY A 30 -17.31 -15.26 -4.50
CA GLY A 30 -17.55 -13.82 -4.67
C GLY A 30 -16.58 -12.99 -3.84
N GLU A 31 -16.51 -13.23 -2.53
CA GLU A 31 -15.58 -12.53 -1.64
C GLU A 31 -14.12 -12.74 -2.06
N ALA A 32 -13.74 -13.95 -2.47
CA ALA A 32 -12.38 -14.24 -2.93
C ALA A 32 -12.02 -13.47 -4.21
N VAL A 33 -12.97 -13.29 -5.13
CA VAL A 33 -12.79 -12.53 -6.37
C VAL A 33 -12.77 -11.03 -6.07
N GLU A 34 -13.65 -10.53 -5.22
CA GLU A 34 -13.65 -9.12 -4.77
C GLU A 34 -12.32 -8.76 -4.13
N ARG A 35 -11.82 -9.60 -3.22
CA ARG A 35 -10.51 -9.39 -2.58
C ARG A 35 -9.35 -9.35 -3.57
N LEU A 36 -9.40 -10.16 -4.62
CA LEU A 36 -8.38 -10.13 -5.68
C LEU A 36 -8.45 -8.83 -6.49
N ILE A 37 -9.67 -8.37 -6.82
CA ILE A 37 -9.89 -7.12 -7.54
C ILE A 37 -9.44 -5.91 -6.72
N ASP A 38 -9.65 -5.94 -5.40
CA ASP A 38 -9.19 -4.89 -4.50
C ASP A 38 -7.66 -4.88 -4.41
N GLU A 39 -7.01 -6.04 -4.28
CA GLU A 39 -5.55 -6.16 -4.30
C GLU A 39 -4.96 -5.63 -5.61
N GLU A 40 -5.55 -5.96 -6.76
CA GLU A 40 -5.10 -5.44 -8.07
C GLU A 40 -5.23 -3.91 -8.17
N GLN A 41 -6.31 -3.33 -7.64
CA GLN A 41 -6.50 -1.88 -7.62
C GLN A 41 -5.53 -1.17 -6.67
N GLU A 42 -5.24 -1.76 -5.52
CA GLU A 42 -4.24 -1.24 -4.58
C GLU A 42 -2.84 -1.22 -5.20
N ASP A 43 -2.46 -2.30 -5.90
CA ASP A 43 -1.18 -2.40 -6.60
C ASP A 43 -1.06 -1.34 -7.71
N ASP A 44 -2.11 -1.16 -8.52
CA ASP A 44 -2.14 -0.12 -9.56
C ASP A 44 -2.05 1.29 -8.97
N ALA A 45 -2.80 1.57 -7.90
CA ALA A 45 -2.73 2.85 -7.21
C ALA A 45 -1.34 3.12 -6.60
N HIS A 46 -0.70 2.09 -6.04
CA HIS A 46 0.64 2.19 -5.49
C HIS A 46 1.69 2.45 -6.57
N LEU A 47 1.56 1.78 -7.71
CA LEU A 47 2.42 2.00 -8.87
C LEU A 47 2.32 3.44 -9.38
N ASP A 48 1.11 3.97 -9.46
CA ASP A 48 0.88 5.36 -9.88
C ASP A 48 1.38 6.36 -8.84
N GLU A 49 1.27 6.07 -7.54
CA GLU A 49 1.89 6.88 -6.49
C GLU A 49 3.42 6.95 -6.66
N ILE A 50 4.07 5.80 -6.89
CA ILE A 50 5.53 5.75 -7.11
C ILE A 50 5.91 6.55 -8.35
N ARG A 51 5.18 6.41 -9.46
CA ARG A 51 5.43 7.17 -10.69
C ARG A 51 5.34 8.67 -10.44
N ASN A 52 4.26 9.12 -9.80
CA ASN A 52 4.07 10.54 -9.47
C ASN A 52 5.20 11.07 -8.57
N ARG A 53 5.68 10.26 -7.62
CA ARG A 53 6.81 10.62 -6.74
C ARG A 53 8.13 10.70 -7.51
N ILE A 54 8.35 9.83 -8.48
CA ILE A 54 9.53 9.89 -9.37
C ILE A 54 9.47 11.17 -10.20
N ASP A 55 8.36 11.44 -10.88
CA ASP A 55 8.19 12.64 -11.71
C ASP A 55 8.42 13.93 -10.90
N ALA A 56 7.90 13.97 -9.67
CA ALA A 56 8.13 15.08 -8.75
C ALA A 56 9.61 15.23 -8.36
N ALA A 57 10.28 14.11 -8.04
CA ALA A 57 11.70 14.11 -7.67
C ALA A 57 12.61 14.48 -8.86
N GLU A 58 12.28 14.05 -10.08
CA GLU A 58 12.98 14.46 -11.30
C GLU A 58 12.86 15.98 -11.49
N ALA A 59 11.66 16.54 -11.31
CA ALA A 59 11.45 17.97 -11.38
C ALA A 59 12.20 18.75 -10.28
N GLU A 60 12.35 18.19 -9.08
CA GLU A 60 13.19 18.75 -8.00
C GLU A 60 14.67 18.77 -8.42
N ILE A 61 15.17 17.67 -8.99
CA ILE A 61 16.54 17.58 -9.50
C ILE A 61 16.80 18.62 -10.58
N ASP A 62 15.88 18.77 -11.55
CA ASP A 62 15.98 19.77 -12.62
C ASP A 62 16.04 21.21 -12.09
N ARG A 63 15.41 21.48 -10.93
CA ARG A 63 15.48 22.78 -10.24
C ARG A 63 16.73 22.95 -9.38
N GLY A 64 17.57 21.93 -9.27
CA GLY A 64 18.74 21.93 -8.39
C GLY A 64 18.40 21.67 -6.91
N GLU A 65 17.21 21.14 -6.62
CA GLU A 65 16.74 20.85 -5.26
C GLU A 65 17.20 19.46 -4.79
N TYR A 66 18.50 19.20 -4.86
CA TYR A 66 19.11 17.93 -4.46
C TYR A 66 20.39 18.15 -3.64
N ILE A 67 20.88 17.07 -3.02
CA ILE A 67 22.14 17.07 -2.26
C ILE A 67 23.02 15.97 -2.83
N GLU A 68 24.24 16.32 -3.26
CA GLU A 68 25.25 15.34 -3.68
C GLU A 68 25.98 14.80 -2.45
N TYR A 69 26.26 13.50 -2.48
CA TYR A 69 27.12 12.84 -1.52
C TYR A 69 28.23 12.11 -2.29
N ASP A 70 29.45 12.23 -1.80
CA ASP A 70 30.67 11.61 -2.30
C ASP A 70 31.37 10.81 -1.19
N GLU A 71 32.54 10.25 -1.47
CA GLU A 71 33.32 9.45 -0.50
C GLU A 71 33.61 10.23 0.79
N ASP A 72 33.83 11.53 0.68
CA ASP A 72 34.17 12.39 1.81
C ASP A 72 32.94 12.84 2.60
N THR A 73 31.75 12.89 2.01
CA THR A 73 30.53 13.45 2.63
C THR A 73 29.47 12.42 2.99
N ILE A 74 29.53 11.20 2.45
CA ILE A 74 28.53 10.14 2.67
C ILE A 74 28.36 9.75 4.15
N HIS A 75 29.38 9.95 4.97
CA HIS A 75 29.34 9.63 6.40
C HIS A 75 28.34 10.51 7.18
N GLU A 76 27.97 11.69 6.66
CA GLU A 76 26.96 12.57 7.26
C GLU A 76 25.53 12.25 6.81
N LEU A 77 25.33 11.40 5.79
CA LEU A 77 24.01 11.10 5.21
C LEU A 77 23.00 10.66 6.27
N ALA A 78 23.38 9.75 7.16
CA ALA A 78 22.48 9.22 8.19
C ALA A 78 21.97 10.32 9.12
N LYS A 79 22.83 11.28 9.48
CA LYS A 79 22.49 12.43 10.33
C LYS A 79 21.59 13.41 9.57
N ASP A 80 21.89 13.70 8.31
CA ASP A 80 21.07 14.58 7.48
C ASP A 80 19.67 14.02 7.24
N VAL A 81 19.55 12.71 7.01
CA VAL A 81 18.26 12.03 6.86
C VAL A 81 17.47 12.09 8.16
N HIS A 82 18.12 11.86 9.31
CA HIS A 82 17.48 11.96 10.61
C HIS A 82 16.98 13.40 10.89
N ASP A 83 17.80 14.41 10.63
CA ASP A 83 17.45 15.80 10.88
C ASP A 83 16.34 16.30 9.95
N ARG A 84 16.34 15.86 8.68
CA ARG A 84 15.23 16.09 7.75
C ARG A 84 13.95 15.38 8.20
N GLY A 85 14.05 14.12 8.62
CA GLY A 85 12.93 13.37 9.16
C GLY A 85 12.29 14.06 10.37
N ARG A 86 13.09 14.65 11.26
CA ARG A 86 12.60 15.44 12.39
C ARG A 86 11.93 16.75 11.97
N LYS A 87 12.49 17.46 10.99
CA LYS A 87 11.92 18.71 10.46
C LYS A 87 10.61 18.49 9.70
N ASN A 88 10.49 17.35 9.02
CA ASN A 88 9.33 16.98 8.19
C ASN A 88 8.33 16.05 8.90
N SER A 89 8.54 15.74 10.19
CA SER A 89 7.63 14.87 10.95
C SER A 89 6.25 15.55 11.13
N PRO A 90 5.14 14.92 10.73
CA PRO A 90 3.78 15.48 10.84
C PRO A 90 3.20 15.42 12.26
N ALA A 91 4.04 15.42 13.31
CA ALA A 91 3.66 15.33 14.71
C ALA A 91 2.81 16.51 15.25
N ARG A 92 2.24 17.34 14.37
CA ARG A 92 1.26 18.40 14.70
C ARG A 92 -0.05 18.34 13.88
N ALA A 93 -0.29 17.31 13.06
CA ALA A 93 -1.52 17.21 12.27
C ALA A 93 -2.59 16.26 12.84
N PHE A 94 -2.28 15.45 13.86
CA PHE A 94 -3.22 14.51 14.49
C PHE A 94 -3.45 14.79 15.99
N GLY A 95 -3.55 16.06 16.37
CA GLY A 95 -4.12 16.48 17.66
C GLY A 95 -5.61 16.74 17.48
N GLY A 96 -6.43 15.71 17.72
CA GLY A 96 -7.87 15.71 17.49
C GLY A 96 -8.61 16.89 18.12
N LYS A 97 -9.66 17.33 17.42
CA LYS A 97 -10.80 18.02 18.02
C LYS A 97 -11.26 17.22 19.24
N ALA A 98 -11.03 17.75 20.44
CA ALA A 98 -11.87 17.41 21.58
C ALA A 98 -13.22 18.09 21.35
N GLU A 99 -14.25 17.27 21.33
CA GLU A 99 -15.65 17.65 21.33
C GLU A 99 -15.94 18.49 22.58
N ASP A 100 -16.37 19.74 22.39
CA ASP A 100 -17.10 20.48 23.43
C ASP A 100 -18.59 20.22 23.19
N GLY A 101 -19.17 19.45 24.10
CA GLY A 101 -20.62 19.38 24.36
C GLY A 101 -20.97 20.18 25.60
#